data_AF-A0A528LQG5-F1
#
_entry.id   AF-A0A528LQG5-F1
#
_cell.length_a   1.000
_cell.length_b   1.000
_cell.length_c   1.000
_cell.angle_alpha   90.00
_cell.angle_beta   90.00
_cell.angle_gamma   90.00
#
_symmetry.space_group_name_H-M   'P 1'
#
loop_
_entity.id
_entity.type
_entity.pdbx_description
1 polymer ?
#
loop_
_entity_poly.entity_id
_entity_poly.type
_entity_poly.pdbx_seq_one_letter_code
_entity_poly.pdbx_strand_id
1 'polypeptide(L)'
;IVAAPFSDAKNVDPEELFVASLSSCHMLWFLDLAKRAKVSVRSYHDEAEGLMAKNAEGRTAITHVTLRPLVECDADVATIESIHHKAHDACFIANSVRTEVVVEPRF
;
A
#
# COMPACT_ATOMS: atom_id res chain seq x y z
N ILE A 1 -5.62 -15.85 -12.56
CA ILE A 1 -4.30 -16.42 -12.21
C ILE A 1 -3.89 -17.38 -13.31
N VAL A 2 -2.78 -17.09 -13.98
CA VAL A 2 -2.19 -17.98 -14.99
C VAL A 2 -1.52 -19.13 -14.25
N ALA A 3 -1.97 -20.36 -14.52
CA ALA A 3 -1.45 -21.54 -13.86
C ALA A 3 -0.14 -22.02 -14.50
N ALA A 4 0.69 -22.72 -13.71
CA ALA A 4 1.82 -23.48 -14.24
C ALA A 4 1.34 -24.47 -15.32
N PRO A 5 2.10 -24.68 -16.41
CA PRO A 5 3.48 -24.25 -16.65
C PRO A 5 3.61 -22.87 -17.33
N PHE A 6 2.53 -22.11 -17.48
CA PHE A 6 2.53 -20.81 -18.17
C PHE A 6 2.88 -19.63 -17.26
N SER A 7 3.16 -19.90 -15.99
CA SER A 7 3.68 -18.96 -15.00
C SER A 7 4.91 -19.55 -14.30
N ASP A 8 5.76 -18.68 -13.75
CA ASP A 8 6.94 -19.04 -12.96
C ASP A 8 6.80 -18.39 -11.58
N ALA A 9 6.69 -19.23 -10.55
CA ALA A 9 6.52 -18.79 -9.16
C ALA A 9 7.73 -18.03 -8.58
N LYS A 10 8.87 -18.01 -9.27
CA LYS A 10 10.03 -17.19 -8.89
C LYS A 10 9.94 -15.75 -9.38
N ASN A 11 9.03 -15.46 -10.30
CA ASN A 11 8.84 -14.14 -10.86
C ASN A 11 7.58 -13.51 -10.28
N VAL A 12 7.61 -12.18 -10.18
CA VAL A 12 6.46 -11.42 -9.71
C VAL A 12 5.32 -11.49 -10.72
N ASP A 13 4.10 -11.69 -10.23
CA ASP A 13 2.89 -11.64 -11.05
C ASP A 13 2.25 -10.24 -11.08
N PRO A 14 1.33 -9.96 -12.03
CA PRO A 14 0.68 -8.64 -12.11
C PRO A 14 -0.11 -8.27 -10.85
N GLU A 15 -0.68 -9.25 -10.15
CA GLU A 15 -1.43 -9.02 -8.92
C GLU A 15 -0.50 -8.57 -7.77
N GLU A 16 0.67 -9.19 -7.63
CA GLU A 16 1.73 -8.78 -6.71
C GLU A 16 2.29 -7.39 -7.07
N LEU A 17 2.55 -7.13 -8.37
CA LEU A 17 3.01 -5.82 -8.84
C LEU A 17 1.97 -4.71 -8.56
N PHE A 18 0.69 -5.02 -8.66
CA PHE A 18 -0.38 -4.09 -8.35
C PHE A 18 -0.37 -3.70 -6.85
N VAL A 19 -0.28 -4.68 -5.96
CA VAL A 19 -0.16 -4.44 -4.51
C VAL A 19 1.12 -3.65 -4.19
N ALA A 20 2.24 -4.02 -4.79
CA ALA A 20 3.52 -3.32 -4.61
C ALA A 20 3.48 -1.86 -5.11
N SER A 21 2.73 -1.60 -6.19
CA SER A 21 2.55 -0.24 -6.73
C SER A 21 1.74 0.65 -5.78
N LEU A 22 0.70 0.11 -5.13
CA LEU A 22 -0.07 0.81 -4.11
C LEU A 22 0.77 1.14 -2.88
N SER A 23 1.49 0.14 -2.37
CA SER A 23 2.43 0.30 -1.25
C SER A 23 3.49 1.37 -1.54
N SER A 24 4.12 1.30 -2.71
CA SER A 24 5.15 2.26 -3.13
C SER A 24 4.60 3.68 -3.27
N CYS A 25 3.40 3.83 -3.85
CA CYS A 25 2.79 5.15 -4.03
C CYS A 25 2.46 5.80 -2.67
N HIS A 26 1.90 5.02 -1.74
CA HIS A 26 1.62 5.48 -0.38
C HIS A 26 2.91 5.85 0.37
N MET A 27 3.95 5.01 0.30
CA MET A 27 5.26 5.27 0.90
C MET A 27 5.85 6.59 0.41
N LEU A 28 5.85 6.85 -0.90
CA LEU A 28 6.46 8.07 -1.44
C LEU A 28 5.72 9.33 -0.97
N TRP A 29 4.39 9.27 -0.87
CA TRP A 29 3.60 10.36 -0.29
C TRP A 29 3.87 10.54 1.20
N PHE A 30 3.95 9.45 1.95
CA PHE A 30 4.31 9.48 3.37
C PHE A 30 5.67 10.15 3.58
N LEU A 31 6.70 9.76 2.81
CA LEU A 31 8.05 10.32 2.92
C LEU A 31 8.09 11.83 2.58
N ASP A 32 7.37 12.26 1.55
CA ASP A 32 7.26 13.69 1.21
C ASP A 32 6.58 14.49 2.32
N LEU A 33 5.47 13.99 2.86
CA LEU A 33 4.74 14.63 3.94
C LEU A 33 5.54 14.65 5.26
N ALA A 34 6.24 13.56 5.58
CA ALA A 34 7.14 13.48 6.73
C ALA A 34 8.26 14.53 6.62
N LYS A 35 8.87 14.66 5.44
CA LYS A 35 9.86 15.72 5.17
C LYS A 35 9.27 17.12 5.40
N ARG A 36 8.06 17.40 4.91
CA ARG A 36 7.38 18.70 5.11
C ARG A 36 7.08 18.96 6.60
N ALA A 37 6.77 17.92 7.35
CA ALA A 37 6.57 17.95 8.79
C ALA A 37 7.87 17.98 9.60
N LYS A 38 9.04 17.96 8.94
CA LYS A 38 10.38 17.89 9.56
C LYS A 38 10.59 16.63 10.42
N VAL A 39 9.93 15.54 10.07
CA VAL A 39 10.11 14.21 10.68
C VAL A 39 11.25 13.48 9.97
N SER A 40 12.18 12.93 10.74
CA SER A 40 13.31 12.16 10.25
C SER A 40 12.98 10.66 10.23
N VAL A 41 12.72 10.13 9.04
CA VAL A 41 12.42 8.71 8.82
C VAL A 41 13.72 7.94 8.62
N ARG A 42 13.96 6.93 9.48
CA ARG A 42 15.10 6.02 9.41
C ARG A 42 14.81 4.79 8.57
N SER A 43 13.61 4.22 8.69
CA SER A 43 13.17 3.07 7.89
C SER A 43 11.66 3.15 7.63
N TYR A 44 11.26 2.55 6.51
CA TYR A 44 9.87 2.32 6.15
C TYR A 44 9.79 0.91 5.59
N HIS A 45 8.95 0.07 6.18
CA HIS A 45 8.65 -1.26 5.70
C HIS A 45 7.14 -1.42 5.58
N ASP A 46 6.65 -2.21 4.63
CA ASP A 46 5.22 -2.41 4.42
C ASP A 46 4.93 -3.86 4.02
N GLU A 47 4.16 -4.54 4.87
CA GLU A 47 3.68 -5.91 4.63
C GLU A 47 2.30 -5.86 3.96
N ALA A 48 2.27 -5.32 2.74
CA ALA A 48 1.04 -5.12 1.98
C ALA A 48 0.47 -6.44 1.45
N GLU A 49 -0.86 -6.58 1.49
CA GLU A 49 -1.58 -7.78 1.07
C GLU A 49 -2.77 -7.43 0.19
N GLY A 50 -3.01 -8.22 -0.87
CA GLY A 50 -4.17 -8.06 -1.76
C GLY A 50 -5.11 -9.26 -1.71
N LEU A 51 -6.42 -9.00 -1.65
CA LEU A 51 -7.47 -10.02 -1.66
C LEU A 51 -8.18 -10.08 -3.01
N MET A 52 -8.09 -11.24 -3.67
CA MET A 52 -8.88 -11.54 -4.86
C MET A 52 -10.27 -12.08 -4.50
N ALA A 53 -11.32 -11.39 -4.94
CA ALA A 53 -12.70 -11.83 -4.73
C ALA A 53 -13.59 -11.41 -5.91
N LYS A 54 -14.88 -11.77 -5.85
CA LYS A 54 -15.88 -11.26 -6.78
C LYS A 54 -16.21 -9.81 -6.43
N ASN A 55 -16.09 -8.91 -7.39
CA ASN A 55 -16.55 -7.53 -7.24
C ASN A 55 -18.08 -7.43 -7.38
N ALA A 56 -18.63 -6.22 -7.23
CA ALA A 56 -20.07 -5.96 -7.36
C ALA A 56 -20.68 -6.37 -8.71
N GLU A 57 -19.87 -6.56 -9.74
CA GLU A 57 -20.28 -6.98 -11.08
C GLU A 57 -20.09 -8.51 -11.30
N GLY A 58 -19.73 -9.27 -10.26
CA GLY A 58 -19.50 -10.72 -10.34
C GLY A 58 -18.19 -11.13 -11.02
N ARG A 59 -17.30 -10.16 -11.30
CA ARG A 59 -15.98 -10.39 -11.92
C ARG A 59 -14.93 -10.63 -10.84
N THR A 60 -14.00 -11.55 -11.09
CA THR A 60 -12.87 -11.75 -10.18
C THR A 60 -11.89 -10.58 -10.34
N ALA A 61 -11.57 -9.90 -9.25
CA ALA A 61 -10.65 -8.76 -9.20
C ALA A 61 -9.93 -8.71 -7.85
N ILE A 62 -8.87 -7.92 -7.75
CA ILE A 62 -8.31 -7.52 -6.44
C ILE A 62 -9.29 -6.51 -5.84
N THR A 63 -10.06 -6.96 -4.86
CA THR A 63 -11.16 -6.18 -4.29
C THR A 63 -10.74 -5.35 -3.10
N HIS A 64 -9.75 -5.84 -2.34
CA HIS A 64 -9.22 -5.16 -1.17
C HIS A 64 -7.69 -5.24 -1.18
N VAL A 65 -7.04 -4.18 -0.72
CA VAL A 65 -5.60 -4.16 -0.42
C VAL A 65 -5.41 -3.53 0.95
N THR A 66 -4.68 -4.23 1.83
CA THR A 66 -4.32 -3.73 3.15
C THR A 66 -2.84 -3.38 3.14
N LEU A 67 -2.52 -2.10 3.36
CA LEU A 67 -1.16 -1.61 3.59
C LEU A 67 -0.87 -1.65 5.09
N ARG A 68 0.28 -2.17 5.49
CA ARG A 68 0.70 -2.34 6.89
C ARG A 68 2.07 -1.70 7.13
N PRO A 69 2.17 -0.38 6.99
CA PRO A 69 3.45 0.30 7.12
C PRO A 69 3.95 0.26 8.56
N LEU A 70 5.23 -0.07 8.72
CA LEU A 70 6.03 0.09 9.93
C LEU A 70 7.10 1.13 9.66
N VAL A 71 7.08 2.22 10.44
CA VAL A 71 7.96 3.37 10.21
C VAL A 71 8.79 3.64 11.45
N GLU A 72 10.12 3.58 11.31
CA GLU A 72 11.02 4.07 12.34
C GLU A 72 11.33 5.55 12.10
N CYS A 73 10.93 6.42 13.03
CA CYS A 73 11.23 7.85 12.95
C CYS A 73 11.41 8.48 14.34
N ASP A 74 11.52 9.80 14.38
CA ASP A 74 11.63 10.62 15.59
C ASP A 74 10.30 11.27 16.02
N ALA A 75 9.20 10.93 15.36
CA ALA A 75 7.86 11.45 15.67
C ALA A 75 7.07 10.50 16.59
N ASP A 76 6.03 11.04 17.24
CA ASP A 76 5.07 10.27 18.02
C ASP A 76 4.04 9.55 17.12
N VAL A 77 3.35 8.57 17.70
CA VAL A 77 2.33 7.76 17.03
C VAL A 77 1.27 8.63 16.36
N ALA A 78 0.76 9.65 17.07
CA ALA A 78 -0.28 10.54 16.55
C ALA A 78 0.17 11.31 15.30
N THR A 79 1.43 11.77 15.26
CA THR A 79 1.99 12.42 14.08
C THR A 79 2.11 11.45 12.92
N ILE A 80 2.60 10.23 13.17
CA ILE A 80 2.75 9.19 12.14
C ILE A 80 1.39 8.80 11.55
N GLU A 81 0.37 8.59 12.39
CA GLU A 81 -1.01 8.32 11.96
C GLU A 81 -1.54 9.45 11.07
N SER A 82 -1.37 10.71 11.50
CA SER A 82 -1.81 11.87 10.70
C SER A 82 -1.14 11.93 9.33
N ILE A 83 0.15 11.59 9.24
CA ILE A 83 0.88 11.55 7.96
C ILE A 83 0.36 10.40 7.09
N HIS A 84 0.13 9.21 7.64
CA HIS A 84 -0.44 8.08 6.88
C HIS A 84 -1.82 8.40 6.33
N HIS A 85 -2.71 9.02 7.11
CA HIS A 85 -4.01 9.45 6.61
C HIS A 85 -3.89 10.41 5.42
N LYS A 86 -3.04 11.45 5.55
CA LYS A 86 -2.81 12.41 4.45
C LYS A 86 -2.15 11.75 3.23
N ALA A 87 -1.25 10.81 3.44
CA ALA A 87 -0.59 10.07 2.36
C ALA A 87 -1.58 9.20 1.59
N HIS A 88 -2.51 8.56 2.31
CA HIS A 88 -3.57 7.75 1.70
C HIS A 88 -4.46 8.60 0.80
N ASP A 89 -4.94 9.75 1.30
CA ASP A 89 -5.79 10.68 0.53
C ASP A 89 -5.08 11.20 -0.73
N ALA A 90 -3.77 11.44 -0.65
CA ALA A 90 -2.96 11.93 -1.76
C ALA A 90 -2.50 10.83 -2.74
N CYS A 91 -2.62 9.56 -2.37
CA CYS A 91 -2.08 8.43 -3.12
C CYS A 91 -2.72 8.31 -4.50
N PHE A 92 -1.92 8.57 -5.55
CA PHE A 92 -2.41 8.57 -6.93
C PHE A 92 -2.97 7.21 -7.35
N ILE A 93 -2.31 6.12 -6.96
CA ILE A 93 -2.74 4.77 -7.36
C ILE A 93 -4.00 4.37 -6.60
N ALA A 94 -4.10 4.66 -5.29
CA ALA A 94 -5.32 4.42 -4.52
C ALA A 94 -6.52 5.17 -5.12
N ASN A 95 -6.31 6.43 -5.54
CA ASN A 95 -7.31 7.25 -6.22
C ASN A 95 -7.66 6.79 -7.65
N SER A 96 -6.87 5.89 -8.24
CA SER A 96 -7.03 5.43 -9.63
C SER A 96 -7.71 4.07 -9.75
N VAL A 97 -8.02 3.41 -8.64
CA VAL A 97 -8.53 2.03 -8.62
C VAL A 97 -9.90 1.94 -7.96
N ARG A 98 -10.65 0.88 -8.29
CA ARG A 98 -11.91 0.53 -7.62
C ARG A 98 -11.70 -0.38 -6.41
N THR A 99 -10.49 -0.89 -6.25
CA THR A 99 -10.06 -1.69 -5.11
C THR A 99 -10.17 -0.86 -3.84
N GLU A 100 -10.76 -1.42 -2.78
CA GLU A 100 -10.73 -0.79 -1.47
C GLU A 100 -9.31 -0.87 -0.92
N VAL A 101 -8.71 0.27 -0.59
CA VAL A 101 -7.35 0.33 -0.06
C VAL A 101 -7.44 0.80 1.38
N VAL A 102 -6.97 -0.02 2.32
CA VAL A 102 -6.99 0.27 3.75
C VAL A 102 -5.56 0.39 4.25
N VAL A 103 -5.31 1.34 5.16
CA VAL A 103 -4.00 1.54 5.78
C VAL A 103 -4.11 1.20 7.26
N GLU A 104 -3.32 0.21 7.69
CA GLU A 104 -3.24 -0.27 9.08
C GLU A 104 -1.79 -0.14 9.58
N PRO A 105 -1.34 1.06 9.98
CA PRO A 105 0.03 1.26 10.45
C PRO A 105 0.35 0.37 11.66
N ARG A 106 1.61 -0.06 11.74
CA ARG A 106 2.18 -0.82 12.86
C ARG A 106 3.13 0.07 13.66
N PHE A 107 3.18 -0.12 14.98
CA PHE A 107 3.99 0.67 15.92
C PHE A 107 4.75 -0.23 16.89
#